data_AF-A0AAV3T7H2-F1
#
_entry.id   AF-A0AAV3T7H2-F1
#
_cell.length_a   1.000
_cell.length_b   1.000
_cell.length_c   1.000
_cell.angle_alpha   90.00
_cell.angle_beta   90.00
_cell.angle_gamma   90.00
#
_symmetry.space_group_name_H-M   'P 1'
#
loop_
_entity.id
_entity.type
_entity.pdbx_description
1 polymer ?
#
loop_
_entity_poly.entity_id
_entity_poly.type
_entity_poly.pdbx_seq_one_letter_code
_entity_poly.pdbx_strand_id
1 'polypeptide(L)'
;MADDPDRVDGTPFDGIEDAESSTEGGGFWYPTVEDIVRVHDDIIEEDPDGEPGIEDRERIQYAVDYVKHGMFGEKPETIHEKAFGLMRLIVSNHWFVDGNKRTALNTTNLFYLFNGYELDYGEDLRAMLKLLAVREEIVDRDVAIDYLADQTGTIDEDAMWSLGQVLVTGALADQFGVNLDTLDVRIDGTDADPDHDDHNG
;
A
#
# COMPACT_ATOMS: atom_id res chain seq x y z
N MET A 1 19.26 40.82 37.39
CA MET A 1 18.18 40.00 36.79
C MET A 1 18.84 39.28 35.65
N ALA A 2 19.09 37.98 35.83
CA ALA A 2 19.71 37.15 34.81
C ALA A 2 18.61 36.76 33.82
N ASP A 3 18.87 36.99 32.54
CA ASP A 3 18.12 36.41 31.42
C ASP A 3 18.31 34.90 31.43
N ASP A 4 17.20 34.17 31.36
CA ASP A 4 17.13 32.72 31.22
C ASP A 4 17.28 32.36 29.73
N PRO A 5 18.37 31.69 29.32
CA PRO A 5 18.66 31.46 27.90
C PRO A 5 17.88 30.27 27.28
N ASP A 6 17.01 29.57 28.01
CA ASP A 6 16.47 28.27 27.57
C ASP A 6 14.96 28.24 27.24
N ARG A 7 14.31 29.38 26.93
CA ARG A 7 12.94 29.34 26.41
C ARG A 7 12.91 29.10 24.89
N VAL A 8 13.07 27.84 24.51
CA VAL A 8 12.82 27.36 23.14
C VAL A 8 11.31 27.21 22.95
N ASP A 9 10.70 28.08 22.13
CA ASP A 9 9.30 27.99 21.69
C ASP A 9 9.20 27.05 20.47
N GLY A 10 9.60 25.79 20.66
CA GLY A 10 9.50 24.74 19.67
C GLY A 10 8.44 23.73 20.09
N THR A 11 7.51 23.42 19.20
CA THR A 11 6.59 22.30 19.46
C THR A 11 7.40 21.00 19.49
N PRO A 12 6.94 19.93 20.17
CA PRO A 12 7.68 18.65 20.25
C PRO A 12 7.98 17.99 18.88
N PHE A 13 7.47 18.57 17.79
CA PHE A 13 7.52 18.07 16.43
C PHE A 13 8.36 18.93 15.47
N ASP A 14 9.01 20.00 15.96
CA ASP A 14 9.90 20.91 15.19
C ASP A 14 11.15 20.21 14.59
N GLY A 15 11.33 18.91 14.84
CA GLY A 15 12.44 18.09 14.33
C GLY A 15 12.00 16.92 13.45
N ILE A 16 10.74 16.86 13.03
CA ILE A 16 10.26 15.85 12.06
C ILE A 16 10.30 16.38 10.62
N GLU A 17 10.68 17.65 10.41
CA GLU A 17 10.78 18.27 9.08
C GLU A 17 11.94 17.71 8.22
N ASP A 18 12.89 16.96 8.79
CA ASP A 18 14.01 16.37 8.04
C ASP A 18 13.81 14.87 7.67
N ALA A 19 12.61 14.32 7.91
CA ALA A 19 12.20 13.04 7.34
C ALA A 19 11.42 13.22 6.04
N GLU A 20 11.74 14.27 5.26
CA GLU A 20 11.46 14.29 3.83
C GLU A 20 12.28 13.16 3.18
N SER A 21 11.69 11.96 3.21
CA SER A 21 12.03 10.84 2.36
C SER A 21 12.39 11.38 0.98
N SER A 22 13.64 11.17 0.60
CA SER A 22 14.30 11.49 -0.65
C SER A 22 13.47 11.20 -1.92
N THR A 23 12.45 12.02 -2.16
CA THR A 23 11.63 12.05 -3.38
C THR A 23 11.62 13.48 -3.92
N GLU A 24 12.77 14.12 -4.00
CA GLU A 24 12.98 15.16 -5.00
C GLU A 24 13.38 14.49 -6.32
N GLY A 25 12.37 14.09 -7.09
CA GLY A 25 12.49 13.55 -8.44
C GLY A 25 11.27 12.70 -8.79
N GLY A 26 10.44 13.16 -9.73
CA GLY A 26 9.20 12.50 -10.15
C GLY A 26 9.41 11.06 -10.66
N GLY A 27 9.49 10.11 -9.74
CA GLY A 27 9.64 8.69 -9.98
C GLY A 27 8.65 7.91 -9.11
N PHE A 28 8.24 6.75 -9.61
CA PHE A 28 7.32 5.88 -8.89
C PHE A 28 8.02 5.18 -7.72
N TRP A 29 7.28 4.93 -6.64
CA TRP A 29 7.66 3.92 -5.66
C TRP A 29 7.52 2.52 -6.28
N TYR A 30 8.43 1.62 -5.94
CA TYR A 30 8.40 0.23 -6.42
C TYR A 30 8.65 -0.73 -5.26
N PRO A 31 7.90 -1.86 -5.20
CA PRO A 31 8.15 -2.87 -4.18
C PRO A 31 9.52 -3.51 -4.41
N THR A 32 10.20 -3.83 -3.30
CA THR A 32 11.39 -4.68 -3.30
C THR A 32 10.97 -6.15 -3.41
N VAL A 33 11.93 -7.03 -3.73
CA VAL A 33 11.69 -8.48 -3.71
C VAL A 33 11.19 -8.93 -2.33
N GLU A 34 11.73 -8.35 -1.27
CA GLU A 34 11.33 -8.71 0.10
C GLU A 34 9.92 -8.23 0.42
N ASP A 35 9.49 -7.06 -0.08
CA ASP A 35 8.11 -6.61 0.07
C ASP A 35 7.12 -7.58 -0.59
N ILE A 36 7.44 -8.06 -1.80
CA ILE A 36 6.60 -9.02 -2.53
C ILE A 36 6.56 -10.37 -1.81
N VAL A 37 7.70 -10.83 -1.29
CA VAL A 37 7.77 -12.07 -0.50
C VAL A 37 6.96 -11.93 0.79
N ARG A 38 7.09 -10.82 1.52
CA ARG A 38 6.33 -10.58 2.74
C ARG A 38 4.82 -10.57 2.48
N VAL A 39 4.40 -9.90 1.40
CA VAL A 39 2.99 -9.93 0.96
C VAL A 39 2.52 -11.35 0.67
N HIS A 40 3.35 -12.18 0.04
CA HIS A 40 3.03 -13.59 -0.19
C HIS A 40 2.91 -14.37 1.13
N ASP A 41 3.88 -14.21 2.03
CA ASP A 41 3.90 -14.89 3.33
C ASP A 41 2.65 -14.53 4.15
N ASP A 42 2.31 -13.24 4.25
CA ASP A 42 1.10 -12.75 4.93
C ASP A 42 -0.17 -13.40 4.34
N ILE A 43 -0.26 -13.53 3.01
CA ILE A 43 -1.40 -14.17 2.32
C ILE A 43 -1.51 -15.66 2.62
N ILE A 44 -0.38 -16.37 2.71
CA ILE A 44 -0.36 -17.80 2.99
C ILE A 44 -0.67 -18.07 4.47
N GLU A 45 -0.18 -17.23 5.39
CA GLU A 45 -0.50 -17.33 6.81
C GLU A 45 -2.01 -17.19 7.08
N GLU A 46 -2.70 -16.37 6.28
CA GLU A 46 -4.16 -16.20 6.35
C GLU A 46 -4.96 -17.33 5.67
N ASP A 47 -4.30 -18.22 4.91
CA ASP A 47 -4.96 -19.31 4.18
C ASP A 47 -4.68 -20.69 4.80
N PRO A 48 -5.65 -21.31 5.50
CA PRO A 48 -5.49 -22.63 6.09
C PRO A 48 -5.14 -23.75 5.11
N ASP A 49 -5.49 -23.58 3.83
CA ASP A 49 -5.26 -24.55 2.75
C ASP A 49 -4.07 -24.16 1.84
N GLY A 50 -3.42 -23.01 2.11
CA GLY A 50 -2.32 -22.47 1.30
C GLY A 50 -1.00 -23.20 1.55
N GLU A 51 -0.24 -23.45 0.48
CA GLU A 51 1.09 -24.06 0.59
C GLU A 51 2.19 -22.98 0.52
N PRO A 52 3.05 -22.84 1.56
CA PRO A 52 4.15 -21.90 1.54
C PRO A 52 5.25 -22.35 0.58
N GLY A 53 5.91 -21.40 -0.06
CA GLY A 53 7.09 -21.68 -0.88
C GLY A 53 7.33 -20.66 -1.96
N ILE A 54 8.59 -20.26 -2.10
CA ILE A 54 9.08 -19.39 -3.17
C ILE A 54 9.81 -20.29 -4.17
N GLU A 55 9.40 -20.23 -5.43
CA GLU A 55 10.08 -20.97 -6.48
C GLU A 55 11.39 -20.30 -6.88
N ASP A 56 11.41 -18.97 -7.05
CA ASP A 56 12.57 -18.27 -7.62
C ASP A 56 12.59 -16.76 -7.32
N ARG A 57 13.47 -16.33 -6.40
CA ARG A 57 13.65 -14.90 -6.04
C ARG A 57 14.26 -14.06 -7.17
N GLU A 58 15.06 -14.66 -8.05
CA GLU A 58 15.70 -13.94 -9.17
C GLU A 58 14.65 -13.50 -10.19
N ARG A 59 13.59 -14.30 -10.37
CA ARG A 59 12.45 -13.92 -11.23
C ARG A 59 11.59 -12.81 -10.64
N ILE A 60 11.44 -12.76 -9.32
CA ILE A 60 10.77 -11.62 -8.67
C ILE A 60 11.57 -10.34 -8.92
N GLN A 61 12.90 -10.40 -8.79
CA GLN A 61 13.78 -9.27 -9.10
C GLN A 61 13.64 -8.82 -10.55
N TYR A 62 13.57 -9.76 -11.50
CA TYR A 62 13.33 -9.46 -12.92
C TYR A 62 12.04 -8.65 -13.13
N ALA A 63 10.95 -8.97 -12.41
CA ALA A 63 9.69 -8.23 -12.48
C ALA A 63 9.87 -6.76 -12.15
N VAL A 64 10.51 -6.52 -11.01
CA VAL A 64 10.76 -5.19 -10.46
C VAL A 64 11.66 -4.40 -11.41
N ASP A 65 12.68 -5.04 -11.97
CA ASP A 65 13.59 -4.41 -12.92
C ASP A 65 12.90 -4.08 -14.24
N TYR A 66 12.02 -4.96 -14.74
CA TYR A 66 11.23 -4.73 -15.95
C TYR A 66 10.32 -3.50 -15.79
N VAL A 67 9.57 -3.40 -14.70
CA VAL A 67 8.63 -2.26 -14.50
C VAL A 67 9.36 -0.94 -14.22
N LYS A 68 10.58 -0.99 -13.68
CA LYS A 68 11.44 0.19 -13.49
C LYS A 68 12.06 0.68 -14.79
N HIS A 69 12.73 -0.21 -15.50
CA HIS A 69 13.66 0.18 -16.56
C HIS A 69 13.14 -0.12 -17.97
N GLY A 70 12.14 -0.99 -18.10
CA GLY A 70 11.79 -1.61 -19.37
C GLY A 70 12.82 -2.65 -19.81
N MET A 71 12.45 -3.49 -20.77
CA MET A 71 13.33 -4.51 -21.37
C MET A 71 13.03 -4.62 -22.87
N PHE A 72 14.05 -4.97 -23.66
CA PHE A 72 13.92 -5.26 -25.09
C PHE A 72 13.25 -4.17 -25.95
N GLY A 73 13.38 -2.90 -25.55
CA GLY A 73 12.81 -1.77 -26.28
C GLY A 73 11.36 -1.44 -25.91
N GLU A 74 10.76 -2.21 -25.02
CA GLU A 74 9.48 -1.89 -24.39
C GLU A 74 9.73 -1.37 -22.97
N LYS A 75 9.29 -0.13 -22.72
CA LYS A 75 9.40 0.49 -21.40
C LYS A 75 8.00 0.94 -20.97
N PRO A 76 7.44 0.33 -19.92
CA PRO A 76 6.25 0.87 -19.25
C PRO A 76 6.54 2.30 -18.78
N GLU A 77 5.74 3.26 -19.23
CA GLU A 77 5.90 4.68 -18.90
C GLU A 77 4.85 5.11 -17.88
N THR A 78 3.60 4.73 -18.09
CA THR A 78 2.50 5.10 -17.18
C THR A 78 2.47 4.21 -15.95
N ILE A 79 1.81 4.69 -14.89
CA ILE A 79 1.58 3.88 -13.69
C ILE A 79 0.77 2.61 -14.02
N HIS A 80 -0.23 2.70 -14.89
CA HIS A 80 -1.07 1.57 -15.26
C HIS A 80 -0.32 0.52 -16.08
N GLU A 81 0.59 0.95 -16.96
CA GLU A 81 1.47 0.04 -17.68
C GLU A 81 2.42 -0.71 -16.74
N LYS A 82 2.96 -0.01 -15.74
CA LYS A 82 3.84 -0.60 -14.72
C LYS A 82 3.08 -1.56 -13.82
N ALA A 83 1.89 -1.16 -13.36
CA ALA A 83 1.00 -1.97 -12.55
C ALA A 83 0.59 -3.26 -13.29
N PHE A 84 0.16 -3.15 -14.55
CA PHE A 84 -0.16 -4.31 -15.38
C PHE A 84 1.05 -5.22 -15.57
N GLY A 85 2.23 -4.64 -15.88
CA GLY A 85 3.46 -5.40 -16.04
C GLY A 85 3.82 -6.21 -14.79
N LEU A 86 3.72 -5.59 -13.61
CA LEU A 86 3.98 -6.24 -12.33
C LEU A 86 2.98 -7.39 -12.07
N MET A 87 1.68 -7.08 -12.20
CA MET A 87 0.59 -8.03 -12.00
C MET A 87 0.73 -9.25 -12.91
N ARG A 88 0.94 -9.01 -14.21
CA ARG A 88 1.08 -10.03 -15.25
C ARG A 88 2.26 -10.95 -14.96
N LEU A 89 3.42 -10.37 -14.66
CA LEU A 89 4.63 -11.17 -14.45
C LEU A 89 4.52 -12.04 -13.20
N ILE A 90 3.95 -11.55 -12.09
CA ILE A 90 3.74 -12.36 -10.88
C ILE A 90 2.78 -13.52 -11.15
N VAL A 91 1.64 -13.25 -11.81
CA VAL A 91 0.62 -14.29 -12.04
C VAL A 91 1.06 -15.32 -13.07
N SER A 92 1.59 -14.89 -14.22
CA SER A 92 1.80 -15.79 -15.35
C SER A 92 3.02 -16.70 -15.18
N ASN A 93 3.98 -16.31 -14.35
CA ASN A 93 5.21 -17.09 -14.15
C ASN A 93 5.19 -17.96 -12.89
N HIS A 94 4.10 -17.97 -12.12
CA HIS A 94 3.88 -18.81 -10.94
C HIS A 94 5.07 -18.88 -9.97
N TRP A 95 5.61 -17.75 -9.55
CA TRP A 95 6.83 -17.71 -8.71
C TRP A 95 6.68 -18.26 -7.30
N PHE A 96 5.46 -18.59 -6.90
CA PHE A 96 5.13 -19.18 -5.62
C PHE A 96 4.40 -20.50 -5.82
N VAL A 97 4.51 -21.39 -4.84
CA VAL A 97 3.83 -22.70 -4.87
C VAL A 97 2.31 -22.53 -4.91
N ASP A 98 1.79 -21.62 -4.09
CA ASP A 98 0.39 -21.18 -4.14
C ASP A 98 0.30 -19.67 -3.87
N GLY A 99 -0.87 -19.08 -4.07
CA GLY A 99 -1.13 -17.68 -3.75
C GLY A 99 -0.72 -16.70 -4.84
N ASN A 100 -0.22 -17.14 -5.99
CA ASN A 100 0.26 -16.26 -7.08
C ASN A 100 -0.72 -15.14 -7.46
N LYS A 101 -2.00 -15.48 -7.68
CA LYS A 101 -3.04 -14.49 -8.03
C LYS A 101 -3.29 -13.47 -6.91
N ARG A 102 -3.31 -13.94 -5.66
CA ARG A 102 -3.53 -13.08 -4.49
C ARG A 102 -2.34 -12.17 -4.26
N THR A 103 -1.13 -12.70 -4.43
CA THR A 103 0.12 -11.96 -4.30
C THR A 103 0.22 -10.89 -5.37
N ALA A 104 -0.11 -11.22 -6.63
CA ALA A 104 -0.15 -10.24 -7.70
C ALA A 104 -1.16 -9.12 -7.45
N LEU A 105 -2.37 -9.47 -7.00
CA LEU A 105 -3.40 -8.48 -6.66
C LEU A 105 -2.92 -7.54 -5.55
N ASN A 106 -2.47 -8.08 -4.42
CA ASN A 106 -2.03 -7.28 -3.28
C ASN A 106 -0.78 -6.45 -3.60
N THR A 107 0.19 -7.02 -4.32
CA THR A 107 1.38 -6.28 -4.75
C THR A 107 1.02 -5.12 -5.69
N THR A 108 0.07 -5.34 -6.62
CA THR A 108 -0.40 -4.29 -7.53
C THR A 108 -1.17 -3.21 -6.79
N ASN A 109 -1.99 -3.60 -5.82
CA ASN A 109 -2.70 -2.66 -4.95
C ASN A 109 -1.73 -1.81 -4.12
N LEU A 110 -0.71 -2.41 -3.51
CA LEU A 110 0.33 -1.68 -2.78
C LEU A 110 1.11 -0.74 -3.71
N PHE A 111 1.42 -1.17 -4.93
CA PHE A 111 2.06 -0.31 -5.91
C PHE A 111 1.21 0.92 -6.22
N TYR A 112 -0.11 0.79 -6.42
CA TYR A 112 -0.98 1.96 -6.60
C TYR A 112 -1.02 2.84 -5.34
N LEU A 113 -1.22 2.23 -4.17
CA LEU A 113 -1.34 2.94 -2.90
C LEU A 113 -0.13 3.82 -2.60
N PHE A 114 1.09 3.27 -2.68
CA PHE A 114 2.32 4.02 -2.43
C PHE A 114 2.68 5.03 -3.52
N ASN A 115 1.92 5.03 -4.63
CA ASN A 115 2.02 6.03 -5.68
C ASN A 115 0.84 7.02 -5.67
N GLY A 116 -0.01 7.02 -4.64
CA GLY A 116 -1.10 7.99 -4.48
C GLY A 116 -2.41 7.62 -5.14
N TYR A 117 -2.60 6.33 -5.46
CA TYR A 117 -3.76 5.85 -6.18
C TYR A 117 -4.49 4.74 -5.42
N GLU A 118 -5.80 4.74 -5.55
CA GLU A 118 -6.67 3.67 -5.04
C GLU A 118 -7.14 2.83 -6.22
N LEU A 119 -6.94 1.52 -6.14
CA LEU A 119 -7.44 0.57 -7.12
C LEU A 119 -8.74 -0.04 -6.61
N ASP A 120 -9.86 0.26 -7.26
CA ASP A 120 -11.11 -0.47 -7.04
C ASP A 120 -11.00 -1.83 -7.75
N TYR A 121 -11.11 -2.92 -7.01
CA TYR A 121 -11.03 -4.25 -7.59
C TYR A 121 -12.23 -5.13 -7.24
N GLY A 122 -12.88 -5.61 -8.29
CA GLY A 122 -14.04 -6.50 -8.21
C GLY A 122 -13.83 -7.86 -8.89
N GLU A 123 -14.93 -8.47 -9.29
CA GLU A 123 -14.92 -9.77 -9.97
C GLU A 123 -14.22 -9.73 -11.33
N ASP A 124 -14.24 -8.60 -12.03
CA ASP A 124 -13.62 -8.45 -13.35
C ASP A 124 -12.09 -8.51 -13.26
N LEU A 125 -11.47 -7.82 -12.29
CA LEU A 125 -10.02 -7.94 -12.07
C LEU A 125 -9.64 -9.36 -11.63
N ARG A 126 -10.46 -10.00 -10.79
CA ARG A 126 -10.26 -11.41 -10.39
C ARG A 126 -10.36 -12.35 -11.59
N ALA A 127 -11.25 -12.08 -12.53
CA ALA A 127 -11.36 -12.85 -13.78
C ALA A 127 -10.12 -12.65 -14.65
N MET A 128 -9.64 -11.41 -14.78
CA MET A 128 -8.40 -11.10 -15.51
C MET A 128 -7.19 -11.85 -14.93
N LEU A 129 -7.01 -11.84 -13.61
CA LEU A 129 -5.95 -12.62 -12.94
C LEU A 129 -6.07 -14.13 -13.23
N LYS A 130 -7.29 -14.68 -13.26
CA LYS A 130 -7.50 -16.10 -13.62
C LYS A 130 -7.10 -16.37 -15.07
N LEU A 131 -7.42 -15.47 -16.00
CA LEU A 131 -7.05 -15.61 -17.41
C LEU A 131 -5.52 -15.54 -17.58
N LEU A 132 -4.87 -14.56 -16.96
CA LEU A 132 -3.40 -14.42 -16.97
C LEU A 132 -2.69 -15.64 -16.39
N ALA A 133 -3.26 -16.27 -15.36
CA ALA A 133 -2.70 -17.48 -14.74
C ALA A 133 -2.78 -18.70 -15.65
N VAL A 134 -3.79 -18.73 -16.54
CA VAL A 134 -4.01 -19.84 -17.48
C VAL A 134 -3.21 -19.64 -18.75
N ARG A 135 -3.38 -18.49 -19.42
CA ARG A 135 -2.66 -18.09 -20.63
C ARG A 135 -2.65 -16.57 -20.76
N GLU A 136 -1.45 -15.99 -20.72
CA GLU A 136 -1.22 -14.55 -20.87
C GLU A 136 -1.85 -13.98 -22.15
N GLU A 137 -1.70 -14.67 -23.29
CA GLU A 137 -2.17 -14.23 -24.61
C GLU A 137 -3.70 -14.03 -24.73
N ILE A 138 -4.49 -14.52 -23.76
CA ILE A 138 -5.94 -14.31 -23.75
C ILE A 138 -6.28 -12.86 -23.39
N VAL A 139 -5.43 -12.22 -22.59
CA VAL A 139 -5.66 -10.86 -22.11
C VAL A 139 -4.94 -9.91 -23.02
N ASP A 140 -5.71 -9.08 -23.73
CA ASP A 140 -5.15 -7.99 -24.51
C ASP A 140 -4.53 -6.96 -23.56
N ARG A 141 -3.27 -6.60 -23.82
CA ARG A 141 -2.48 -5.72 -22.97
C ARG A 141 -3.14 -4.35 -22.83
N ASP A 142 -3.54 -3.74 -23.93
CA ASP A 142 -4.01 -2.36 -23.93
C ASP A 142 -5.40 -2.28 -23.29
N VAL A 143 -6.26 -3.27 -23.55
CA VAL A 143 -7.57 -3.41 -22.86
C VAL A 143 -7.39 -3.58 -21.35
N ALA A 144 -6.41 -4.35 -20.91
CA ALA A 144 -6.15 -4.54 -19.48
C ALA A 144 -5.62 -3.27 -18.81
N ILE A 145 -4.77 -2.51 -19.50
CA ILE A 145 -4.26 -1.22 -19.01
C ILE A 145 -5.39 -0.20 -18.92
N ASP A 146 -6.24 -0.11 -19.94
CA ASP A 146 -7.40 0.78 -19.95
C ASP A 146 -8.36 0.42 -18.81
N TYR A 147 -8.64 -0.87 -18.61
CA TYR A 147 -9.43 -1.33 -17.47
C TYR A 147 -8.83 -0.89 -16.13
N LEU A 148 -7.52 -1.07 -15.94
CA LEU A 148 -6.87 -0.64 -14.70
C LEU A 148 -6.98 0.87 -14.52
N ALA A 149 -6.81 1.66 -15.59
CA ALA A 149 -6.97 3.11 -15.54
C ALA A 149 -8.40 3.51 -15.14
N ASP A 150 -9.41 2.87 -15.71
CA ASP A 150 -10.83 3.11 -15.41
C ASP A 150 -11.20 2.73 -13.96
N GLN A 151 -10.49 1.78 -13.36
CA GLN A 151 -10.70 1.34 -11.98
C GLN A 151 -9.82 2.06 -10.95
N THR A 152 -9.00 3.01 -11.39
CA THR A 152 -8.04 3.68 -10.50
C THR A 152 -8.47 5.13 -10.23
N GLY A 153 -8.62 5.48 -8.96
CA GLY A 153 -8.82 6.86 -8.49
C GLY A 153 -7.55 7.45 -7.86
N THR A 154 -7.46 8.77 -7.76
CA THR A 154 -6.44 9.43 -6.93
C THR A 154 -6.91 9.46 -5.48
N ILE A 155 -6.02 9.12 -4.55
CA ILE A 155 -6.27 9.29 -3.12
C ILE A 155 -6.07 10.77 -2.78
N ASP A 156 -7.04 11.38 -2.11
CA ASP A 156 -6.90 12.75 -1.63
C ASP A 156 -5.94 12.85 -0.43
N GLU A 157 -5.42 14.04 -0.16
CA GLU A 157 -4.40 14.27 0.86
C GLU A 157 -4.87 13.88 2.28
N ASP A 158 -6.15 14.11 2.60
CA ASP A 158 -6.71 13.79 3.92
C ASP A 158 -6.82 12.28 4.12
N ALA A 159 -7.25 11.55 3.08
CA ALA A 159 -7.29 10.10 3.07
C ALA A 159 -5.88 9.50 3.18
N MET A 160 -4.91 10.03 2.44
CA MET A 160 -3.51 9.58 2.50
C MET A 160 -2.90 9.81 3.88
N TRP A 161 -3.14 10.98 4.47
CA TRP A 161 -2.71 11.30 5.82
C TRP A 161 -3.30 10.34 6.85
N SER A 162 -4.60 10.07 6.77
CA SER A 162 -5.29 9.14 7.65
C SER A 162 -4.70 7.73 7.56
N LEU A 163 -4.42 7.25 6.33
CA LEU A 163 -3.75 5.97 6.11
C LEU A 163 -2.33 5.96 6.70
N GLY A 164 -1.58 7.05 6.52
CA GLY A 164 -0.26 7.22 7.13
C GLY A 164 -0.31 7.12 8.66
N GLN A 165 -1.28 7.76 9.30
CA GLN A 165 -1.48 7.67 10.75
C GLN A 165 -1.77 6.25 11.22
N VAL A 166 -2.63 5.52 10.50
CA VAL A 166 -2.94 4.11 10.81
C VAL A 166 -1.68 3.25 10.72
N LEU A 167 -0.91 3.38 9.64
CA LEU A 167 0.32 2.62 9.43
C LEU A 167 1.38 2.92 10.49
N VAL A 168 1.63 4.19 10.79
CA VAL A 168 2.60 4.61 11.82
C VAL A 168 2.15 4.11 13.20
N THR A 169 0.87 4.24 13.52
CA THR A 169 0.33 3.78 14.81
C THR A 169 0.46 2.27 14.97
N GLY A 170 0.16 1.50 13.91
CA GLY A 170 0.36 0.04 13.89
C GLY A 170 1.82 -0.34 14.10
N ALA A 171 2.74 0.28 13.35
CA ALA A 171 4.18 0.00 13.49
C ALA A 171 4.72 0.35 14.88
N LEU A 172 4.29 1.48 15.46
CA LEU A 172 4.65 1.85 16.83
C LEU A 172 4.06 0.87 17.85
N ALA A 173 2.82 0.42 17.64
CA ALA A 173 2.18 -0.54 18.52
C ALA A 173 2.97 -1.86 18.56
N ASP A 174 3.38 -2.39 17.40
CA ASP A 174 4.23 -3.56 17.32
C ASP A 174 5.60 -3.33 17.98
N GLN A 175 6.25 -2.18 17.70
CA GLN A 175 7.55 -1.84 18.27
C GLN A 175 7.54 -1.78 19.81
N PHE A 176 6.45 -1.29 20.39
CA PHE A 176 6.31 -1.11 21.83
C PHE A 176 5.48 -2.21 22.51
N GLY A 177 5.03 -3.23 21.77
CA GLY A 177 4.20 -4.32 22.30
C GLY A 177 2.83 -3.86 22.81
N VAL A 178 2.26 -2.83 22.21
CA VAL A 178 0.95 -2.27 22.55
C VAL A 178 -0.13 -3.00 21.75
N ASN A 179 -1.18 -3.48 22.43
CA ASN A 179 -2.33 -4.09 21.77
C ASN A 179 -3.40 -3.02 21.45
N LEU A 180 -3.53 -2.67 20.16
CA LEU A 180 -4.48 -1.67 19.67
C LEU A 180 -5.95 -2.09 19.85
N ASP A 181 -6.28 -3.38 19.83
CA ASP A 181 -7.65 -3.86 20.04
C ASP A 181 -8.16 -3.64 21.46
N THR A 182 -7.24 -3.46 22.41
CA THR A 182 -7.56 -3.23 23.84
C THR A 182 -7.52 -1.76 24.24
N LEU A 183 -7.13 -0.86 23.33
CA LEU A 183 -7.06 0.58 23.58
C LEU A 183 -8.47 1.20 23.47
N ASP A 184 -9.10 1.42 24.62
CA ASP A 184 -10.28 2.29 24.74
C ASP A 184 -9.83 3.75 24.60
N VAL A 185 -9.74 4.24 23.36
CA VAL A 185 -9.45 5.65 23.09
C VAL A 185 -10.68 6.48 23.48
N ARG A 186 -10.71 6.94 24.74
CA ARG A 186 -11.60 8.02 25.15
C ARG A 186 -11.21 9.28 24.40
N ILE A 187 -11.97 9.59 23.34
CA ILE A 187 -11.95 10.93 22.76
C ILE A 187 -12.67 11.83 23.77
N ASP A 188 -11.88 12.46 24.65
CA ASP A 188 -12.39 13.45 25.59
C ASP A 188 -12.73 14.72 24.82
N GLY A 189 -13.98 14.78 24.36
CA GLY A 189 -14.48 15.79 23.46
C GLY A 189 -15.97 15.98 23.64
N THR A 190 -16.38 16.47 24.81
CA THR A 190 -17.36 17.54 25.03
C THR A 190 -17.95 17.43 26.45
N ASP A 191 -17.34 18.15 27.40
CA ASP A 191 -18.08 18.68 28.54
C ASP A 191 -19.03 19.77 28.04
N ALA A 192 -20.16 19.34 27.45
CA ALA A 192 -21.34 20.18 27.34
C ALA A 192 -22.22 19.81 28.54
N ASP A 193 -21.95 20.43 29.68
CA ASP A 193 -22.90 20.57 30.78
C ASP A 193 -24.04 21.48 30.31
N PRO A 194 -25.26 20.96 30.06
CA PRO A 194 -26.40 21.84 29.87
C PRO A 194 -26.87 22.23 31.27
N ASP A 195 -26.36 23.38 31.72
CA ASP A 195 -26.91 24.19 32.79
C ASP A 195 -28.45 24.14 32.75
N HIS A 196 -29.01 23.50 33.79
CA HIS A 196 -29.99 24.09 34.69
C HIS A 196 -30.98 25.08 34.04
N ASP A 197 -32.15 24.58 33.60
CA ASP A 197 -33.34 25.40 33.43
C ASP A 197 -34.44 24.92 34.39
N ASP A 198 -34.48 25.59 35.55
CA ASP A 198 -35.65 25.67 36.40
C ASP A 198 -36.79 26.30 35.61
N HIS A 199 -37.97 25.67 35.55
CA HIS A 199 -39.29 26.32 35.63
C HIS A 199 -40.40 25.29 35.42
N ASN A 200 -41.00 24.82 36.52
CA ASN A 200 -42.33 24.22 36.50
C ASN A 200 -43.32 25.23 37.08
N GLY A 201 -44.24 25.71 36.24
CA GLY A 201 -45.38 26.54 36.59
C GLY A 201 -46.65 25.95 36.00
#